data_AF-A0A938D2N3-F1
#
_entry.id   AF-A0A938D2N3-F1
#
_cell.length_a   1.000
_cell.length_b   1.000
_cell.length_c   1.000
_cell.angle_alpha   90.00
_cell.angle_beta   90.00
_cell.angle_gamma   90.00
#
_symmetry.space_group_name_H-M   'P 1'
#
loop_
_entity.id
_entity.type
_entity.pdbx_description
1 polymer ?
#
loop_
_entity_poly.entity_id
_entity_poly.type
_entity_poly.pdbx_seq_one_letter_code
_entity_poly.pdbx_strand_id
1 'polypeptide(L)' 'YAVEVGEDAGVVVTMTLTTPHCPVAETMPGEVELRMTSVPGVRDCEVNLVWDPPWDMGKMSDEAKLELGML' A
#
# COMPACT_ATOMS: atom_id res chain seq x y z
N TYR A 1 -0.65 8.55 -2.81
CA TYR A 1 0.00 7.52 -1.96
C TYR A 1 1.49 7.60 -2.19
N ALA A 2 2.29 7.28 -1.18
CA ALA A 2 3.73 7.55 -1.17
C ALA A 2 4.48 6.48 -0.39
N VAL A 3 5.77 6.33 -0.73
CA VAL A 3 6.73 5.54 0.03
C VAL A 3 7.92 6.45 0.30
N GLU A 4 8.25 6.64 1.57
CA GLU A 4 9.35 7.50 2.02
C GLU A 4 10.38 6.65 2.74
N VAL A 5 11.66 6.87 2.45
CA VAL A 5 12.78 6.14 3.05
C VAL A 5 13.67 7.13 3.78
N GLY A 6 13.77 6.98 5.09
CA GLY A 6 14.61 7.78 5.96
C GLY A 6 16.09 7.44 5.84
N GLU A 7 16.96 8.35 6.28
CA GLU A 7 18.41 8.15 6.31
C GLU A 7 18.85 7.02 7.25
N ASP A 8 18.00 6.68 8.23
CA ASP A 8 18.16 5.57 9.18
C ASP A 8 17.62 4.22 8.63
N ALA A 9 17.24 4.21 7.35
CA ALA A 9 16.58 3.11 6.66
C ALA A 9 15.23 2.69 7.26
N GLY A 10 14.55 3.61 7.95
CA GLY A 10 13.12 3.47 8.25
C GLY A 10 12.26 3.79 7.03
N VAL A 11 11.19 3.04 6.83
CA VAL A 11 10.28 3.20 5.69
C VAL A 11 8.89 3.61 6.18
N VAL A 12 8.31 4.63 5.56
CA VAL A 12 6.92 5.01 5.78
C VAL A 12 6.14 4.77 4.49
N VAL A 13 5.11 3.94 4.58
CA VAL A 13 4.21 3.62 3.45
C VAL A 13 2.86 4.27 3.72
N THR A 14 2.46 5.20 2.87
CA THR A 14 1.10 5.77 2.88
C THR A 14 0.28 5.12 1.79
N MET A 15 -0.75 4.33 2.15
CA MET A 15 -1.58 3.58 1.20
C MET A 15 -3.08 3.75 1.47
N THR A 16 -3.91 3.29 0.53
CA THR A 16 -5.38 3.20 0.66
C THR A 16 -5.82 1.79 0.30
N LEU A 17 -7.08 1.46 0.57
CA LEU A 17 -7.78 0.33 -0.05
C LEU A 17 -8.88 0.79 -1.01
N THR A 18 -9.40 -0.15 -1.79
CA THR A 18 -10.50 0.06 -2.73
C THR A 18 -11.80 0.45 -2.00
N THR A 19 -12.02 -0.06 -0.79
CA THR A 19 -13.18 0.27 0.05
C THR A 19 -12.82 0.30 1.55
N PRO A 20 -13.44 1.17 2.36
CA PRO A 20 -13.15 1.31 3.79
C PRO A 20 -13.74 0.22 4.69
N HIS A 21 -14.74 -0.52 4.20
CA HIS A 21 -15.43 -1.55 4.97
C HIS A 21 -14.94 -2.97 4.68
N CYS A 22 -13.79 -3.10 4.01
CA CYS A 22 -13.22 -4.39 3.68
C CYS A 22 -12.56 -5.01 4.93
N PRO A 23 -12.85 -6.27 5.30
CA PRO A 23 -12.19 -6.95 6.43
C PRO A 23 -10.66 -6.97 6.31
N VAL A 24 -10.16 -6.92 5.08
CA VAL A 24 -8.73 -6.88 4.75
C VAL A 24 -8.05 -5.58 5.24
N ALA A 25 -8.81 -4.51 5.49
CA ALA A 25 -8.28 -3.27 6.07
C ALA A 25 -7.61 -3.47 7.44
N GLU A 26 -8.02 -4.50 8.18
CA GLU A 26 -7.46 -4.81 9.49
C GLU A 26 -6.15 -5.60 9.41
N THR A 27 -5.94 -6.39 8.34
CA THR A 27 -4.78 -7.29 8.22
C THR A 27 -3.72 -6.77 7.24
N MET A 28 -4.14 -6.08 6.18
CA MET A 28 -3.26 -5.64 5.10
C MET A 28 -2.13 -4.72 5.57
N PRO A 29 -2.34 -3.72 6.45
CA PRO A 29 -1.24 -2.89 6.93
C PRO A 29 -0.13 -3.72 7.58
N GLY A 30 -0.48 -4.66 8.46
CA GLY A 30 0.47 -5.55 9.11
C GLY A 30 1.19 -6.50 8.15
N GLU A 31 0.48 -7.02 7.14
CA GLU A 31 1.11 -7.82 6.08
C GLU A 31 2.12 -7.00 5.24
N VAL A 32 1.80 -5.73 4.96
CA VAL A 32 2.71 -4.82 4.25
C VAL A 32 3.95 -4.52 5.11
N GLU A 33 3.78 -4.20 6.39
CA GLU A 33 4.90 -3.98 7.33
C GLU A 33 5.83 -5.20 7.40
N LEU A 34 5.26 -6.41 7.53
CA LEU A 34 6.02 -7.66 7.54
C LEU A 34 6.78 -7.89 6.24
N ARG A 35 6.17 -7.59 5.09
CA ARG A 35 6.85 -7.72 3.80
C ARG A 35 7.95 -6.68 3.62
N MET A 36 7.72 -5.43 4.03
CA MET A 36 8.72 -4.37 3.92
C MET A 36 9.93 -4.63 4.81
N THR A 37 9.71 -5.09 6.05
CA THR A 37 10.80 -5.45 6.97
C THR A 37 11.58 -6.70 6.52
N SER A 38 11.05 -7.51 5.60
CA SER A 38 11.78 -8.61 4.99
C SER A 38 12.80 -8.17 3.92
N VAL A 39 12.74 -6.90 3.49
CA VAL A 39 13.66 -6.34 2.49
C VAL A 39 15.02 -6.05 3.15
N PRO A 40 16.14 -6.60 2.63
CA PRO A 40 17.46 -6.32 3.18
C PRO A 40 17.77 -4.82 3.19
N GLY A 41 18.17 -4.32 4.36
CA GLY A 41 18.50 -2.91 4.56
C GLY A 41 17.36 -2.07 5.15
N VAL A 42 16.12 -2.55 5.19
CA VAL A 42 15.02 -1.88 5.90
C VAL A 42 15.17 -2.14 7.41
N ARG A 43 15.20 -1.06 8.20
CA ARG A 43 15.28 -1.11 9.67
C ARG A 43 13.91 -1.41 10.27
N ASP A 44 12.92 -0.64 9.87
CA ASP A 44 11.52 -0.75 10.26
C ASP A 44 10.62 -0.21 9.15
N CYS A 45 9.33 -0.55 9.23
CA CYS A 45 8.31 -0.05 8.32
C CYS A 45 7.08 0.37 9.13
N GLU A 46 6.58 1.57 8.87
CA GLU A 46 5.30 2.07 9.36
C GLU A 46 4.32 2.17 8.18
N VAL A 47 3.13 1.58 8.31
CA VAL A 47 2.09 1.67 7.28
C VAL A 47 0.94 2.57 7.73
N ASN A 48 0.77 3.69 7.03
CA ASN A 48 -0.30 4.64 7.20
C ASN A 48 -1.43 4.38 6.20
N LEU A 49 -2.55 3.82 6.68
CA LEU A 49 -3.75 3.62 5.88
C LEU A 49 -4.60 4.91 5.88
N VAL A 50 -4.69 5.55 4.71
CA VAL A 50 -5.46 6.78 4.48
C VAL A 50 -6.64 6.53 3.56
N TRP A 51 -7.67 7.37 3.69
CA TRP A 51 -8.89 7.33 2.85
C TRP A 51 -9.06 8.58 1.97
N ASP A 52 -8.17 9.57 2.13
CA ASP A 52 -8.19 10.82 1.37
C ASP A 52 -6.82 11.03 0.70
N PRO A 53 -6.75 11.19 -0.64
CA PRO A 53 -7.84 11.04 -1.60
C PRO A 53 -8.37 9.60 -1.66
N PRO A 54 -9.67 9.39 -1.94
CA PRO A 54 -10.23 8.05 -2.06
C PRO A 54 -9.63 7.32 -3.27
N TRP A 55 -9.64 5.99 -3.19
CA TRP A 55 -9.26 5.16 -4.31
C TRP A 55 -10.32 5.21 -5.42
N ASP A 56 -9.89 5.15 -6.67
CA ASP A 56 -10.76 5.06 -7.84
C ASP A 56 -10.12 4.16 -8.91
N MET A 57 -10.92 3.62 -9.83
CA MET A 57 -10.47 2.70 -10.90
C MET A 57 -9.45 3.35 -11.86
N GLY A 58 -9.40 4.68 -11.93
CA GLY A 58 -8.38 5.40 -12.68
C GLY A 58 -6.97 5.25 -12.09
N LYS A 59 -6.85 4.80 -10.84
CA LYS A 59 -5.57 4.46 -10.21
C LYS A 59 -5.05 3.06 -10.57
N MET A 60 -5.80 2.26 -11.32
CA MET A 60 -5.33 0.97 -11.83
C MET A 60 -4.40 1.15 -13.03
N SER A 61 -3.34 0.35 -13.08
CA SER A 61 -2.49 0.25 -14.27
C SER A 61 -3.24 -0.39 -15.43
N ASP A 62 -2.79 -0.16 -16.65
CA ASP A 62 -3.46 -0.71 -17.84
C ASP A 62 -3.35 -2.24 -17.89
N GLU A 63 -2.25 -2.81 -17.39
CA GLU A 63 -2.11 -4.25 -17.22
C GLU A 63 -3.18 -4.81 -16.27
N ALA A 64 -3.42 -4.12 -15.14
CA ALA A 64 -4.44 -4.55 -14.19
C ALA A 64 -5.86 -4.47 -14.78
N LYS A 65 -6.15 -3.47 -15.62
CA LYS A 65 -7.44 -3.38 -16.33
C LYS A 65 -7.60 -4.48 -17.37
N LEU A 66 -6.53 -4.83 -18.09
CA LEU A 66 -6.53 -5.88 -19.11
C LEU A 66 -6.83 -7.25 -18.48
N GLU A 67 -6.15 -7.60 -17.40
CA GLU A 67 -6.36 -8.87 -16.68
C GLU A 67 -7.79 -9.02 -16.13
N LEU A 68 -8.43 -7.90 -15.79
CA LEU A 68 -9.82 -7.87 -15.32
C LEU A 68 -10.86 -7.70 -16.45
N GLY A 69 -10.44 -7.70 -17.72
CA GLY A 69 -11.34 -7.57 -18.88
C GLY A 69 -12.03 -6.21 -18.99
N MET A 70 -11.38 -5.15 -18.51
CA MET A 70 -11.90 -3.78 -18.48
C MET A 70 -11.37 -2.89 -19.62
N LEU A 71 -10.59 -3.46 -20.53
CA LEU A 71 -10.01 -2.84 -21.73
C LEU A 71 -10.52 -3.54 -23.00
#